data_AF-A0A936T7T4-F1
#
_entry.id   AF-A0A936T7T4-F1
#
_cell.length_a   1.000
_cell.length_b   1.000
_cell.length_c   1.000
_cell.angle_alpha   90.00
_cell.angle_beta   90.00
_cell.angle_gamma   90.00
#
_symmetry.space_group_name_H-M   'P 1'
#
loop_
_entity.id
_entity.type
_entity.pdbx_description
1 polymer ?
#
loop_
_entity_poly.entity_id
_entity_poly.type
_entity_poly.pdbx_seq_one_letter_code
_entity_poly.pdbx_strand_id
1 'polypeptide(L)'
;MPHDKEYVIRLNGLDLGQLIDGLEARATAWRLTATYLETGEAPDGFVIEECDDAEEARGIAEHYQRILETILQQQAEQRDR
;
A
#
# COMPACT_ATOMS: atom_id res chain seq x y z
N MET A 1 -8.28 -19.14 3.36
CA MET A 1 -6.90 -19.60 3.05
C MET A 1 -6.13 -19.58 4.36
N PRO A 2 -5.16 -20.48 4.60
CA PRO A 2 -4.25 -20.32 5.74
C PRO A 2 -3.52 -18.97 5.61
N HIS A 3 -3.61 -18.12 6.62
CA HIS A 3 -3.01 -16.77 6.62
C HIS A 3 -1.53 -16.77 7.03
N ASP A 4 -1.00 -17.94 7.41
CA ASP A 4 0.36 -18.22 7.87
C ASP A 4 1.30 -18.68 6.74
N LYS A 5 0.76 -18.93 5.55
CA LYS A 5 1.56 -19.39 4.42
C LYS A 5 2.26 -18.21 3.74
N GLU A 6 3.58 -18.23 3.77
CA GLU A 6 4.43 -17.29 3.04
C GLU A 6 4.68 -17.74 1.59
N TYR A 7 4.89 -16.76 0.70
CA TYR A 7 5.19 -16.98 -0.71
C TYR A 7 6.44 -16.20 -1.12
N VAL A 8 7.27 -16.81 -1.96
CA VAL A 8 8.41 -16.16 -2.60
C VAL A 8 8.04 -15.84 -4.04
N ILE A 9 8.08 -14.56 -4.41
CA ILE A 9 7.78 -14.09 -5.76
C ILE A 9 9.05 -13.50 -6.36
N ARG A 10 9.41 -13.96 -7.56
CA ARG A 10 10.56 -13.44 -8.31
C ARG A 10 10.07 -12.51 -9.41
N LEU A 11 10.51 -11.26 -9.36
CA LEU A 11 10.22 -10.23 -10.36
C LEU A 11 11.53 -9.68 -10.90
N ASN A 12 11.52 -9.20 -12.15
CA ASN A 12 12.64 -8.37 -12.63
C ASN A 12 12.55 -6.98 -11.99
N GLY A 13 13.64 -6.20 -12.06
CA GLY A 13 13.71 -4.89 -11.40
C GLY A 13 12.67 -3.87 -11.90
N LEU A 14 12.28 -3.95 -13.19
CA LEU A 14 11.27 -3.06 -13.77
C LEU A 14 9.88 -3.39 -13.22
N ASP A 15 9.50 -4.67 -13.23
CA ASP A 15 8.21 -5.13 -12.71
C ASP A 15 8.10 -4.88 -11.20
N LEU A 16 9.19 -5.05 -10.46
CA LEU A 16 9.26 -4.73 -9.04
C LEU A 16 9.02 -3.24 -8.78
N GLY A 17 9.63 -2.35 -9.58
CA GLY A 17 9.38 -0.91 -9.49
C GLY A 17 7.91 -0.58 -9.74
N GLN A 18 7.31 -1.12 -10.81
CA GLN A 18 5.89 -0.90 -11.10
C GLN A 18 4.95 -1.42 -10.00
N LEU A 19 5.29 -2.55 -9.38
CA LEU A 19 4.54 -3.07 -8.25
C LEU A 19 4.60 -2.12 -7.05
N ILE A 20 5.79 -1.63 -6.70
CA ILE A 20 5.99 -0.68 -5.59
C ILE A 20 5.20 0.60 -5.86
N ASP A 21 5.36 1.21 -7.04
CA ASP A 21 4.65 2.44 -7.43
C ASP A 21 3.13 2.28 -7.29
N GLY A 22 2.58 1.15 -7.77
CA GLY A 22 1.16 0.85 -7.67
C GLY A 22 0.69 0.69 -6.22
N LEU A 23 1.47 0.00 -5.39
CA LEU A 23 1.14 -0.18 -3.96
C LEU A 23 1.21 1.14 -3.20
N GLU A 24 2.17 2.01 -3.49
CA GLU A 24 2.27 3.35 -2.89
C GLU A 24 1.08 4.23 -3.28
N ALA A 25 0.66 4.18 -4.54
CA ALA A 25 -0.53 4.89 -5.01
C ALA A 25 -1.79 4.41 -4.27
N ARG A 26 -1.95 3.09 -4.08
CA ARG A 26 -3.07 2.54 -3.30
C ARG A 26 -3.01 2.96 -1.83
N ALA A 27 -1.85 2.85 -1.18
CA ALA A 27 -1.68 3.28 0.21
C ALA A 27 -2.05 4.76 0.39
N THR A 28 -1.65 5.59 -0.57
CA THR A 28 -1.94 7.03 -0.57
C THR A 28 -3.42 7.31 -0.74
N ALA A 29 -4.10 6.65 -1.68
CA ALA A 29 -5.54 6.81 -1.89
C ALA A 29 -6.36 6.48 -0.64
N TRP A 30 -6.01 5.39 0.05
CA TRP A 30 -6.65 5.00 1.30
C TRP A 30 -6.38 5.97 2.45
N ARG A 31 -5.13 6.45 2.58
CA ARG A 31 -4.79 7.48 3.58
C ARG A 31 -5.56 8.78 3.35
N LEU A 32 -5.67 9.22 2.10
CA LEU A 32 -6.45 10.41 1.75
C LEU A 32 -7.95 10.20 2.00
N THR A 33 -8.46 8.99 1.74
CA THR A 33 -9.84 8.62 2.10
C THR A 33 -10.09 8.72 3.59
N ALA A 34 -9.19 8.21 4.42
CA ALA A 34 -9.27 8.36 5.87
C ALA A 34 -9.27 9.84 6.28
N THR A 35 -8.33 10.65 5.77
CA THR A 35 -8.29 12.09 6.05
C THR A 35 -9.58 12.78 5.64
N TYR A 36 -10.09 12.52 4.43
CA TYR A 36 -11.33 13.13 3.95
C TYR A 36 -12.53 12.78 4.83
N LEU A 37 -12.66 11.52 5.25
CA LEU A 37 -13.75 11.07 6.13
C LEU A 37 -13.67 11.72 7.53
N GLU A 38 -12.48 12.08 8.01
CA GLU A 38 -12.28 12.73 9.32
C GLU A 38 -12.44 14.25 9.28
N THR A 39 -11.92 14.90 8.24
CA THR A 39 -11.77 16.36 8.21
C THR A 39 -12.62 17.03 7.13
N GLY A 40 -13.08 16.28 6.14
CA GLY A 40 -13.70 16.80 4.92
C GLY A 40 -12.71 17.40 3.92
N GLU A 41 -11.40 17.36 4.19
CA GLU A 41 -10.36 17.93 3.34
C GLU A 41 -9.76 16.87 2.40
N ALA A 42 -9.56 17.25 1.14
CA ALA A 42 -8.89 16.43 0.14
C ALA A 42 -8.17 17.29 -0.91
N PRO A 43 -7.08 16.78 -1.52
CA PRO A 43 -6.43 17.46 -2.63
C PRO A 43 -7.30 17.47 -3.89
N ASP A 44 -6.99 18.38 -4.82
CA ASP A 44 -7.69 18.46 -6.10
C ASP A 44 -7.56 17.17 -6.92
N GLY A 45 -8.67 16.72 -7.50
CA GLY A 45 -8.73 15.49 -8.29
C GLY A 45 -8.70 14.19 -7.46
N PHE A 46 -8.81 14.29 -6.13
CA PHE A 46 -8.98 13.15 -5.25
C PHE A 46 -10.26 12.38 -5.57
N VAL A 47 -10.13 11.05 -5.62
CA VAL A 47 -11.26 10.12 -5.70
C VAL A 47 -11.29 9.32 -4.40
N ILE A 48 -12.41 9.40 -3.70
CA ILE A 48 -12.62 8.64 -2.48
C ILE A 48 -12.78 7.14 -2.79
N GLU A 49 -12.15 6.31 -1.96
CA GLU A 49 -12.33 4.85 -2.01
C GLU A 49 -13.61 4.44 -1.26
N GLU A 50 -14.18 3.28 -1.62
CA GLU A 50 -15.40 2.76 -0.99
C GLU A 50 -15.06 2.01 0.30
N CYS A 51 -15.51 2.55 1.44
CA CYS A 51 -15.38 1.95 2.78
C CYS A 51 -16.46 2.51 3.73
N ASP A 52 -16.61 1.88 4.88
CA ASP A 52 -17.60 2.25 5.89
C ASP A 52 -17.19 3.51 6.66
N ASP A 53 -15.92 3.63 7.07
CA ASP A 53 -15.43 4.75 7.86
C ASP A 53 -13.91 5.02 7.70
N ALA A 54 -13.43 6.06 8.38
CA ALA A 54 -12.04 6.47 8.36
C ALA A 54 -11.08 5.45 9.00
N GLU A 55 -11.55 4.66 9.97
CA GLU A 55 -10.74 3.65 10.65
C GLU A 55 -10.47 2.48 9.70
N GLU A 56 -11.49 2.03 8.97
CA GLU A 56 -11.33 1.02 7.91
C GLU A 56 -10.34 1.50 6.85
N ALA A 57 -10.53 2.72 6.33
CA ALA A 57 -9.63 3.29 5.33
C ALA A 57 -8.17 3.36 5.82
N ARG A 58 -7.96 3.77 7.07
CA ARG A 58 -6.63 3.80 7.68
C ARG A 58 -6.03 2.40 7.82
N GLY A 59 -6.82 1.44 8.31
CA GLY A 59 -6.38 0.05 8.45
C GLY A 59 -5.93 -0.56 7.12
N ILE A 60 -6.62 -0.23 6.03
CA ILE A 60 -6.22 -0.67 4.68
C ILE A 60 -4.92 0.03 4.24
N ALA A 61 -4.78 1.34 4.46
CA ALA A 61 -3.54 2.07 4.16
C ALA A 61 -2.34 1.47 4.91
N GLU A 62 -2.49 1.18 6.20
CA GLU A 62 -1.47 0.53 7.04
C GLU A 62 -1.14 -0.88 6.54
N HIS A 63 -2.12 -1.62 6.02
CA HIS A 63 -1.87 -2.92 5.42
C HIS A 63 -0.97 -2.82 4.17
N TYR A 64 -1.25 -1.87 3.28
CA TYR A 64 -0.39 -1.60 2.12
C TYR A 64 1.02 -1.17 2.55
N GLN A 65 1.14 -0.34 3.59
CA GLN A 65 2.45 0.07 4.12
C GLN A 65 3.27 -1.13 4.61
N ARG A 66 2.66 -2.06 5.35
CA ARG A 66 3.36 -3.29 5.78
C ARG A 66 3.83 -4.16 4.61
N ILE A 67 3.03 -4.24 3.54
CA ILE A 67 3.43 -4.95 2.32
C ILE A 67 4.63 -4.25 1.67
N LEU A 68 4.58 -2.93 1.53
CA LEU A 68 5.67 -2.12 0.96
C LEU A 68 6.97 -2.28 1.76
N GLU A 69 6.91 -2.14 3.08
CA GLU A 69 8.06 -2.34 3.97
C GLU A 69 8.68 -3.73 3.78
N THR A 70 7.86 -4.76 3.69
CA THR A 70 8.30 -6.14 3.45
C THR A 70 9.00 -6.28 2.10
N ILE A 71 8.45 -5.69 1.04
CA ILE A 71 9.03 -5.75 -0.31
C ILE A 71 10.34 -4.97 -0.39
N LEU A 72 10.39 -3.76 0.17
CA LEU A 72 11.57 -2.89 0.17
C LEU A 72 12.71 -3.52 0.97
N GLN A 73 12.40 -4.16 2.11
CA GLN A 73 13.38 -4.91 2.88
C GLN A 73 13.97 -6.06 2.07
N GLN A 74 13.13 -6.87 1.41
CA GLN A 74 13.61 -7.96 0.54
C GLN A 74 14.46 -7.45 -0.63
N GLN A 75 14.07 -6.32 -1.24
CA GLN A 75 14.84 -5.70 -2.33
C GLN A 75 16.22 -5.27 -1.84
N ALA A 76 16.30 -4.63 -0.66
CA ALA A 76 17.57 -4.19 -0.07
C ALA A 76 18.50 -5.39 0.21
N GLU A 77 17.99 -6.45 0.84
CA GLU A 77 18.75 -7.66 1.14
C GLU A 77 19.29 -8.38 -0.11
N GLN A 78 18.60 -8.25 -1.24
CA GLN A 78 18.98 -8.89 -2.50
C GLN A 78 19.90 -8.02 -3.37
N ARG A 79 19.88 -6.70 -3.19
CA ARG A 79 20.78 -5.77 -3.90
C ARG A 79 22.22 -5.88 -3.41
N ASP A 80 22.40 -6.23 -2.15
CA ASP A 80 23.72 -6.30 -1.49
C ASP A 80 24.36 -7.71 -1.59
N ARG A 81 23.80 -8.59 -2.42
CA ARG A 81 24.32 -9.94 -2.74
C ARG A 81 24.95 -9.99 -4.13
#